data_AF-A0A558CP91-F1
#
_entry.id   AF-A0A558CP91-F1
#
_cell.length_a   1.000
_cell.length_b   1.000
_cell.length_c   1.000
_cell.angle_alpha   90.00
_cell.angle_beta   90.00
_cell.angle_gamma   90.00
#
_symmetry.space_group_name_H-M   'P 1'
#
loop_
_entity.id
_entity.type
_entity.pdbx_description
1 polymer ?
#
loop_
_entity_poly.entity_id
_entity_poly.type
_entity_poly.pdbx_seq_one_letter_code
_entity_poly.pdbx_strand_id
1 'polypeptide(L)'
;EDVADKFTTGLKLQGESELTLPAELEIISPYQVLLTLTEGRFHQVKRMFAAVGNRVVSLHREKIGNITLDVAIGQWRYLTADEVNSVGS
;
A
#
# COMPACT_ATOMS: atom_id res chain seq x y z
N GLU A 1 -20.07 -7.40 5.40
CA GLU A 1 -18.86 -6.58 5.65
C GLU A 1 -18.23 -6.27 4.32
N ASP A 2 -18.01 -4.99 4.07
CA ASP A 2 -17.21 -4.56 2.93
C ASP A 2 -15.75 -5.02 3.15
N VAL A 3 -15.06 -5.40 2.08
CA VAL A 3 -13.63 -5.73 2.16
C VAL A 3 -12.85 -4.50 2.65
N ALA A 4 -13.27 -3.29 2.26
CA ALA A 4 -12.67 -2.05 2.73
C ALA A 4 -12.68 -1.92 4.26
N ASP A 5 -13.79 -2.29 4.93
CA ASP A 5 -13.94 -2.21 6.39
C ASP A 5 -12.92 -3.09 7.14
N LYS A 6 -12.53 -4.22 6.54
CA LYS A 6 -11.52 -5.12 7.13
C LYS A 6 -10.11 -4.54 7.05
N PHE A 7 -9.84 -3.72 6.04
CA PHE A 7 -8.54 -3.06 5.90
C PHE A 7 -8.41 -1.89 6.88
N THR A 8 -9.48 -1.14 7.12
CA THR A 8 -9.47 -0.01 8.07
C THR A 8 -9.38 -0.47 9.53
N THR A 9 -9.90 -1.65 9.87
CA THR A 9 -9.79 -2.21 11.23
C THR A 9 -8.50 -3.01 11.47
N GLY A 10 -7.81 -3.40 10.40
CA GLY A 10 -6.57 -4.19 10.45
C GLY A 10 -6.81 -5.69 10.26
N LEU A 11 -5.86 -6.34 9.58
CA LEU A 11 -5.95 -7.75 9.22
C LEU A 11 -4.97 -8.60 10.04
N LYS A 12 -5.42 -9.80 10.44
CA LYS A 12 -4.54 -10.80 11.05
C LYS A 12 -3.77 -11.53 9.94
N LEU A 13 -2.46 -11.28 9.86
CA LEU A 13 -1.62 -12.00 8.91
C LEU A 13 -1.12 -13.32 9.51
N GLN A 14 -1.04 -14.35 8.69
CA GLN A 14 -0.52 -15.66 9.12
C GLN A 14 0.92 -15.50 9.65
N GLY A 15 1.15 -16.02 10.85
CA GLY A 15 2.47 -15.96 11.52
C GLY A 15 2.76 -14.67 12.28
N GLU A 16 1.84 -13.71 12.34
CA GLU A 16 2.02 -12.48 13.11
C GLU A 16 1.14 -12.46 14.37
N SER A 17 1.67 -11.92 15.46
CA SER A 17 0.96 -11.75 16.74
C SER A 17 -0.01 -10.57 16.70
N GLU A 18 0.33 -9.52 15.98
CA GLU A 18 -0.44 -8.29 15.89
C GLU A 18 -1.25 -8.22 14.59
N LEU A 19 -2.30 -7.40 14.60
CA LEU A 19 -2.99 -7.00 13.37
C LEU A 19 -2.08 -6.05 12.56
N THR A 20 -2.36 -5.91 11.28
CA THR A 20 -1.84 -4.76 10.53
C THR A 20 -2.39 -3.47 11.12
N LEU A 21 -1.67 -2.37 10.93
CA LEU A 21 -2.25 -1.05 11.15
C LEU A 21 -3.44 -0.83 10.19
N PRO A 22 -4.35 0.10 10.55
CA PRO A 22 -5.39 0.58 9.65
C PRO A 22 -4.84 0.95 8.27
N ALA A 23 -5.51 0.48 7.23
CA ALA A 23 -5.18 0.75 5.84
C ALA A 23 -6.41 1.31 5.12
N GLU A 24 -6.18 2.30 4.26
CA GLU A 24 -7.22 2.87 3.41
C GLU A 24 -7.24 2.11 2.08
N LEU A 25 -8.42 1.63 1.68
CA LEU A 25 -8.64 0.88 0.46
C LEU A 25 -9.71 1.60 -0.38
N GLU A 26 -9.30 2.10 -1.54
CA GLU A 26 -10.21 2.71 -2.52
C GLU A 26 -10.42 1.76 -3.71
N ILE A 27 -11.68 1.53 -4.08
CA ILE A 27 -12.03 0.68 -5.21
C ILE A 27 -12.07 1.52 -6.49
N ILE A 28 -11.12 1.27 -7.40
CA ILE A 28 -11.02 1.96 -8.69
C ILE A 28 -11.84 1.23 -9.77
N SER A 29 -11.78 -0.10 -9.74
CA SER A 29 -12.55 -0.99 -10.63
C SER A 29 -12.71 -2.37 -9.99
N PRO A 30 -13.48 -3.31 -10.57
CA PRO A 30 -13.68 -4.64 -10.00
C PRO A 30 -12.40 -5.44 -9.72
N TYR A 31 -11.28 -5.13 -10.40
CA TYR A 31 -10.00 -5.82 -10.24
C TYR A 31 -8.83 -4.89 -9.92
N GLN A 32 -9.11 -3.62 -9.59
CA GLN A 32 -8.09 -2.63 -9.28
C GLN A 32 -8.51 -1.79 -8.09
N VAL A 33 -7.58 -1.66 -7.15
CA VAL A 33 -7.77 -0.89 -5.92
C VAL A 33 -6.51 -0.06 -5.66
N LEU A 34 -6.70 1.09 -5.02
CA LEU A 34 -5.62 1.86 -4.43
C LEU A 34 -5.56 1.51 -2.94
N LEU A 35 -4.37 1.16 -2.45
CA LEU A 35 -4.14 0.77 -1.07
C LEU A 35 -3.07 1.67 -0.46
N THR A 36 -3.42 2.39 0.60
CA THR A 36 -2.50 3.23 1.35
C THR A 36 -2.14 2.57 2.67
N LEU A 37 -0.84 2.39 2.91
CA LEU A 37 -0.27 1.79 4.11
C LEU A 37 0.70 2.76 4.79
N THR A 38 0.74 2.72 6.12
CA THR A 38 1.70 3.46 6.96
C THR A 38 2.77 2.57 7.58
N GLU A 39 2.77 1.27 7.23
CA GLU A 39 3.78 0.28 7.62
C GLU A 39 4.27 -0.53 6.41
N GLY A 40 5.37 -1.27 6.58
CA GLY A 40 6.02 -2.02 5.52
C GLY A 40 6.49 -3.41 5.94
N ARG A 41 5.56 -4.32 6.27
CA ARG A 41 5.88 -5.71 6.64
C ARG A 41 6.23 -6.58 5.42
N PHE A 42 6.87 -7.72 5.66
CA PHE A 42 7.26 -8.65 4.59
C PHE A 42 6.05 -9.13 3.79
N HIS A 43 6.07 -8.89 2.47
CA HIS A 43 4.99 -9.20 1.52
C HIS A 43 3.60 -8.73 1.98
N GLN A 44 3.53 -7.65 2.77
CA GLN A 44 2.31 -7.22 3.46
C GLN A 44 1.10 -7.14 2.55
N VAL A 45 1.17 -6.38 1.46
CA VAL A 45 0.04 -6.22 0.52
C VAL A 45 -0.45 -7.57 0.01
N LYS A 46 0.45 -8.44 -0.43
CA LYS A 46 0.09 -9.77 -0.95
C LYS A 46 -0.57 -10.64 0.13
N ARG A 47 -0.08 -10.57 1.37
CA ARG A 47 -0.63 -11.33 2.50
C ARG A 47 -1.97 -10.79 2.98
N MET A 48 -2.17 -9.47 2.96
CA MET A 48 -3.45 -8.84 3.28
C MET A 48 -4.54 -9.29 2.31
N PHE A 49 -4.27 -9.24 0.99
CA PHE A 49 -5.23 -9.74 0.00
C PHE A 49 -5.47 -11.25 0.13
N ALA A 50 -4.44 -12.04 0.42
CA ALA A 50 -4.61 -13.48 0.67
C ALA A 50 -5.50 -13.75 1.90
N ALA A 51 -5.38 -12.95 2.97
CA ALA A 51 -6.20 -13.09 4.17
C ALA A 51 -7.69 -12.83 3.92
N VAL A 52 -8.05 -12.03 2.90
CA VAL A 52 -9.44 -11.82 2.47
C VAL A 52 -9.85 -12.70 1.28
N GLY A 53 -9.07 -13.73 0.95
CA GLY A 53 -9.41 -14.70 -0.09
C GLY A 53 -9.11 -14.24 -1.52
N ASN A 54 -8.30 -13.19 -1.69
CA ASN A 54 -7.90 -12.65 -3.00
C ASN A 54 -6.43 -12.91 -3.32
N ARG A 55 -6.06 -12.74 -4.59
CA ARG A 55 -4.67 -12.87 -5.06
C ARG A 55 -4.24 -11.61 -5.80
N VAL A 56 -3.11 -11.05 -5.38
CA VAL A 56 -2.46 -9.95 -6.09
C VAL A 56 -1.80 -10.47 -7.36
N VAL A 57 -2.28 -10.00 -8.52
CA VAL A 57 -1.73 -10.33 -9.84
C VAL A 57 -0.65 -9.32 -10.26
N SER A 58 -0.87 -8.04 -9.98
CA SER A 58 0.07 -6.96 -10.19
C SER A 58 0.14 -6.08 -8.95
N LEU A 59 1.34 -5.59 -8.64
CA LEU A 59 1.57 -4.65 -7.54
C LEU A 59 2.46 -3.52 -8.04
N HIS A 60 1.92 -2.32 -8.00
CA HIS A 60 2.62 -1.10 -8.38
C HIS A 60 2.54 -0.12 -7.21
N ARG A 61 3.65 0.56 -6.92
CA ARG A 61 3.69 1.61 -5.90
C ARG A 61 3.83 2.95 -6.61
N GLU A 62 2.78 3.75 -6.55
CA GLU A 62 2.69 5.05 -7.21
C GLU A 62 3.12 6.23 -6.31
N LYS A 63 3.15 6.05 -4.99
CA LYS A 63 3.43 7.14 -4.04
C LYS A 63 4.15 6.65 -2.77
N ILE A 64 5.03 7.48 -2.22
CA ILE A 64 5.62 7.33 -0.89
C ILE A 64 5.54 8.69 -0.19
N GLY A 65 4.79 8.78 0.91
CA GLY A 65 4.56 10.05 1.59
C GLY A 65 3.98 11.08 0.62
N ASN A 66 4.69 12.19 0.40
CA ASN A 66 4.31 13.24 -0.54
C ASN A 66 4.93 13.11 -1.95
N ILE A 67 5.77 12.10 -2.18
CA ILE A 67 6.47 11.89 -3.44
C ILE A 67 5.67 10.93 -4.32
N THR A 68 5.28 11.40 -5.50
CA THR A 68 4.53 10.60 -6.49
C THR A 68 5.48 10.17 -7.61
N LEU A 69 5.32 8.93 -8.10
CA LEU A 69 6.10 8.41 -9.20
C LEU A 69 5.73 9.13 -10.51
N ASP A 70 6.69 9.86 -11.06
CA ASP A 70 6.52 10.72 -12.24
C ASP A 70 7.57 10.47 -13.34
N VAL A 71 8.32 9.37 -13.23
CA VAL A 71 9.32 8.94 -14.21
C VAL A 71 8.90 7.64 -14.90
N ALA A 72 9.37 7.46 -16.13
CA ALA A 72 9.14 6.22 -16.89
C ALA A 72 9.82 5.01 -16.25
N ILE A 73 9.35 3.80 -16.60
CA ILE A 73 9.93 2.54 -16.12
C ILE A 73 11.42 2.47 -16.46
N GLY A 74 12.24 2.14 -15.46
CA GLY A 74 13.69 2.04 -15.59
C GLY A 74 14.44 3.39 -15.55
N GLN A 75 13.72 4.51 -15.44
CA GLN A 75 14.31 5.84 -15.29
C GLN A 75 14.33 6.28 -13.82
N TRP A 76 15.15 7.28 -13.53
CA TRP A 76 15.27 7.90 -12.22
C TRP A 76 15.55 9.40 -12.38
N ARG A 77 15.28 10.16 -11.32
CA ARG A 77 15.67 11.57 -11.21
C ARG A 77 16.05 11.89 -9.77
N TYR A 78 16.74 13.00 -9.57
CA TYR A 78 16.89 13.56 -8.23
C TYR A 78 15.54 14.11 -7.73
N LEU A 79 15.34 14.04 -6.42
CA LEU A 79 14.22 14.71 -5.75
C LEU A 79 14.43 16.22 -5.80
N THR A 80 13.33 16.96 -5.88
CA THR A 80 13.32 18.41 -5.67
C THR A 80 13.57 18.75 -4.20
N ALA A 81 13.91 20.01 -3.91
CA ALA A 81 14.11 20.45 -2.53
C ALA A 81 12.85 20.23 -1.66
N ASP A 82 11.66 20.47 -2.22
CA ASP A 82 10.39 20.28 -1.52
C ASP A 82 10.12 18.80 -1.22
N GLU A 83 10.41 17.91 -2.17
CA GLU A 83 10.29 16.47 -1.97
C GLU A 83 11.27 15.96 -0.91
N VAL A 84 12.51 16.45 -0.90
CA VAL A 84 13.49 16.12 0.14
C VAL A 84 12.99 16.56 1.51
N ASN A 85 12.49 17.80 1.62
CA ASN A 85 11.95 18.34 2.87
C ASN A 85 10.70 17.58 3.36
N SER A 86 9.98 16.91 2.45
CA SER A 86 8.80 16.12 2.80
C SER A 86 9.12 14.77 3.46
N VAL A 87 10.38 14.33 3.45
CA VAL A 87 10.82 13.04 3.99
C VAL A 87 11.48 13.25 5.36
N GLY A 88 10.93 12.61 6.40
CA GLY A 88 11.56 12.58 7.73
C GLY A 88 11.20 13.73 8.67
N SER A 89 10.22 14.57 8.29
CA SER A 89 9.56 15.51 9.21
C SER A 89 8.50 14.82 10.05
#